data_AF-A0A524GLY4-F1
#
_entry.id   AF-A0A524GLY4-F1
#
_cell.length_a   1.000
_cell.length_b   1.000
_cell.length_c   1.000
_cell.angle_alpha   90.00
_cell.angle_beta   90.00
_cell.angle_gamma   90.00
#
_symmetry.space_group_name_H-M   'P 1'
#
loop_
_entity.id
_entity.type
_entity.pdbx_description
1 polymer ?
#
loop_
_entity_poly.entity_id
_entity_poly.type
_entity_poly.pdbx_seq_one_letter_code
_entity_poly.pdbx_strand_id
1 'polypeptide(L)'
;MRRLTLRLRSRVSASVPSKSQKTALSGWFVSTGILCLGSSVFDVMPVQNAMRRRGTGAWLRRFVRRIVACLCTPPIAIRLPTSIESPPMESLSTRQCRRLALARAGLLKPEWTGMPKTARGRGPSARRACLEIVRRFGYLQLDSIGVTGARTQGLVLMSRLDGLDPSLAEDLLQPGEPLFEHLGHEACWQPMEDWPLFAFRRRELRDAPRWGAFVADHRDVATEILRRIETEGPLRSLDFESGRFGGNWQLKIATFVASALWGTGELAIRERRSFQRVYDLAERVIPNQVRSQSMTFDQALPELI
;
A
#
# COMPACT_ATOMS: atom_id res chain seq x y z
N MET A 1 1.78 -0.33 -67.92
CA MET A 1 1.17 -0.69 -66.62
C MET A 1 2.10 -0.23 -65.50
N ARG A 2 1.70 0.81 -64.75
CA ARG A 2 2.56 1.53 -63.78
C ARG A 2 2.31 1.02 -62.35
N ARG A 3 3.39 0.77 -61.60
CA ARG A 3 3.39 0.51 -60.14
C ARG A 3 3.06 1.80 -59.38
N LEU A 4 2.23 1.70 -58.35
CA LEU A 4 1.95 2.78 -57.39
C LEU A 4 2.39 2.36 -55.99
N THR A 5 3.29 3.13 -55.40
CA THR A 5 3.82 2.97 -54.04
C THR A 5 3.08 3.95 -53.12
N LEU A 6 2.32 3.46 -52.13
CA LEU A 6 1.63 4.30 -51.14
C LEU A 6 2.53 4.50 -49.90
N ARG A 7 3.02 5.73 -49.70
CA ARG A 7 3.62 6.20 -48.43
C ARG A 7 2.51 6.75 -47.54
N LEU A 8 2.27 6.13 -46.39
CA LEU A 8 1.43 6.70 -45.32
C LEU A 8 2.27 7.62 -44.43
N ARG A 9 1.96 8.92 -44.44
CA ARG A 9 2.38 9.91 -43.43
C ARG A 9 1.26 10.02 -42.39
N SER A 10 1.47 9.61 -41.15
CA SER A 10 0.57 9.93 -40.04
C SER A 10 0.97 11.26 -39.39
N ARG A 11 0.25 12.34 -39.71
CA ARG A 11 0.17 13.53 -38.85
C ARG A 11 -0.89 13.27 -37.79
N VAL A 12 -0.52 13.25 -36.51
CA VAL A 12 -1.49 13.33 -35.41
C VAL A 12 -1.65 14.82 -35.06
N SER A 13 -2.83 15.36 -35.36
CA SER A 13 -3.31 16.66 -34.89
C SER A 13 -3.98 16.46 -33.54
N ALA A 14 -3.52 17.15 -32.50
CA ALA A 14 -4.17 17.16 -31.19
C ALA A 14 -5.35 18.14 -31.19
N SER A 15 -6.58 17.61 -31.25
CA SER A 15 -7.81 18.39 -31.05
C SER A 15 -8.28 18.30 -29.59
N VAL A 16 -8.83 19.41 -29.09
CA VAL A 16 -9.37 19.54 -27.73
C VAL A 16 -10.74 18.84 -27.65
N PRO A 17 -10.99 17.96 -26.65
CA PRO A 17 -12.23 17.19 -26.56
C PRO A 17 -13.45 18.05 -26.20
N SER A 18 -14.60 17.69 -26.79
CA SER A 18 -15.88 18.40 -26.65
C SER A 18 -16.52 18.17 -25.27
N LYS A 19 -17.55 18.97 -24.92
CA LYS A 19 -18.26 18.88 -23.63
C LYS A 19 -18.84 17.49 -23.36
N SER A 20 -19.32 16.76 -24.37
CA SER A 20 -19.86 15.40 -24.20
C SER A 20 -18.78 14.35 -23.91
N GLN A 21 -17.58 14.52 -24.47
CA GLN A 21 -16.42 13.67 -24.17
C GLN A 21 -15.89 13.89 -22.74
N LYS A 22 -16.02 15.11 -22.21
CA LYS A 22 -15.71 15.41 -20.80
C LYS A 22 -16.70 14.73 -19.84
N THR A 23 -17.98 14.62 -20.20
CA THR A 23 -18.99 13.93 -19.40
C THR A 23 -18.80 12.40 -19.40
N ALA A 24 -18.35 11.83 -20.52
CA ALA A 24 -17.98 10.41 -20.60
C ALA A 24 -16.71 10.09 -19.78
N LEU A 25 -15.73 11.01 -19.76
CA LEU A 25 -14.54 10.90 -18.90
C LEU A 25 -14.89 11.04 -17.41
N SER A 26 -15.86 11.88 -17.03
CA SER A 26 -16.35 11.92 -15.65
C SER A 26 -17.11 10.65 -15.25
N GLY A 27 -17.83 10.01 -16.17
CA GLY A 27 -18.48 8.72 -15.92
C GLY A 27 -17.49 7.57 -15.73
N TRP A 28 -16.36 7.60 -16.43
CA TRP A 28 -15.25 6.64 -16.27
C TRP A 28 -14.50 6.81 -14.93
N PHE A 29 -14.41 8.04 -14.41
CA PHE A 29 -13.84 8.30 -13.09
C PHE A 29 -14.72 7.77 -11.93
N VAL A 30 -16.03 7.66 -12.13
CA VAL A 30 -16.97 7.14 -11.11
C VAL A 30 -17.00 5.60 -11.08
N SER A 31 -16.66 4.92 -12.17
CA SER A 31 -16.59 3.45 -12.21
C SER A 31 -15.25 2.89 -11.71
N THR A 32 -14.24 3.74 -11.52
CA THR A 32 -12.92 3.39 -10.98
C THR A 32 -12.76 3.94 -9.56
N GLY A 33 -13.71 3.63 -8.66
CA GLY A 33 -13.49 3.54 -7.21
C GLY A 33 -12.77 4.67 -6.46
N ILE A 34 -12.80 5.92 -6.92
CA ILE A 34 -12.35 7.08 -6.12
C ILE A 34 -13.60 7.75 -5.57
N LEU A 35 -14.03 7.32 -4.37
CA LEU A 35 -14.79 8.09 -3.37
C LEU A 35 -15.44 7.13 -2.37
N CYS A 36 -14.67 6.72 -1.37
CA CYS A 36 -15.17 6.50 -0.02
C CYS A 36 -14.02 6.84 0.94
N LEU A 37 -13.92 8.13 1.21
CA LEU A 37 -13.06 8.73 2.23
C LEU A 37 -13.79 8.66 3.57
N GLY A 38 -13.11 8.08 4.55
CA GLY A 38 -13.39 8.15 5.98
C GLY A 38 -12.43 7.16 6.64
N SER A 39 -11.42 7.51 7.43
CA SER A 39 -11.15 8.75 8.17
C SER A 39 -9.63 8.97 8.27
N SER A 40 -9.04 9.82 7.42
CA SER A 40 -7.73 10.42 7.66
C SER A 40 -7.55 11.61 6.71
N VAL A 41 -7.66 12.82 7.25
CA VAL A 41 -7.71 14.06 6.48
C VAL A 41 -6.32 14.56 6.10
N PHE A 42 -5.66 13.87 5.16
CA PHE A 42 -4.26 14.20 4.84
C PHE A 42 -3.94 14.61 3.41
N ASP A 43 -4.78 14.40 2.39
CA ASP A 43 -4.26 14.46 1.00
C ASP A 43 -4.91 15.44 0.02
N VAL A 44 -5.24 16.66 0.45
CA VAL A 44 -5.52 17.72 -0.54
C VAL A 44 -4.96 19.07 -0.08
N MET A 45 -4.14 19.69 -0.95
CA MET A 45 -3.60 21.07 -0.91
C MET A 45 -2.18 21.25 -0.34
N PRO A 46 -1.14 20.90 -1.12
CA PRO A 46 -0.17 21.97 -1.44
C PRO A 46 0.33 22.01 -2.90
N VAL A 47 -0.30 21.32 -3.87
CA VAL A 47 0.10 21.43 -5.29
C VAL A 47 -0.59 22.60 -6.03
N GLN A 48 -1.73 23.10 -5.53
CA GLN A 48 -2.49 24.15 -6.21
C GLN A 48 -1.93 25.58 -6.00
N ASN A 49 -1.12 25.83 -4.95
CA ASN A 49 -0.64 27.20 -4.66
C ASN A 49 0.72 27.54 -5.28
N ALA A 50 1.53 26.55 -5.69
CA ALA A 50 2.79 26.80 -6.40
C ALA A 50 2.60 27.21 -7.88
N MET A 51 1.44 26.90 -8.48
CA MET A 51 1.15 27.22 -9.88
C MET A 51 0.61 28.64 -10.12
N ARG A 52 0.33 29.44 -9.08
CA ARG A 52 -0.28 30.77 -9.25
C ARG A 52 0.70 31.95 -9.35
N ARG A 53 2.02 31.76 -9.23
CA ARG A 53 2.95 32.91 -9.12
C ARG A 53 4.14 32.98 -10.09
N ARG A 54 4.39 32.01 -10.97
CA ARG A 54 5.48 32.13 -11.97
C ARG A 54 5.06 31.57 -13.33
N GLY A 55 5.11 32.41 -14.36
CA GLY A 55 4.69 32.10 -15.73
C GLY A 55 5.33 30.83 -16.30
N THR A 56 4.48 29.93 -16.79
CA THR A 56 4.75 28.52 -17.09
C THR A 56 5.48 28.24 -18.42
N GLY A 57 5.83 29.25 -19.21
CA GLY A 57 6.37 29.02 -20.57
C GLY A 57 7.89 28.83 -20.68
N ALA A 58 8.68 29.59 -19.90
CA ALA A 58 10.13 29.65 -20.12
C ALA A 58 10.91 28.52 -19.44
N TRP A 59 10.42 28.05 -18.28
CA TRP A 59 11.07 26.99 -17.50
C TRP A 59 10.94 25.63 -18.18
N LEU A 60 9.75 25.30 -18.70
CA LEU A 60 9.48 24.03 -19.37
C LEU A 60 10.33 23.86 -20.65
N ARG A 61 10.54 24.94 -21.42
CA ARG A 61 11.38 24.91 -22.63
C ARG A 61 12.87 24.71 -22.34
N ARG A 62 13.35 25.20 -21.19
CA ARG A 62 14.76 25.08 -20.78
C ARG A 62 15.06 23.70 -20.17
N PHE A 63 14.08 23.10 -19.49
CA PHE A 63 14.14 21.74 -18.95
C PHE A 63 14.15 20.68 -20.06
N VAL A 64 13.26 20.81 -21.05
CA VAL A 64 13.19 19.87 -22.19
C VAL A 64 14.46 19.91 -23.06
N ARG A 65 15.04 21.08 -23.32
CA ARG A 65 16.30 21.20 -24.10
C ARG A 65 17.51 20.53 -23.43
N ARG A 66 17.53 20.47 -22.10
CA ARG A 66 18.66 19.92 -21.33
C ARG A 66 18.60 18.39 -21.21
N ILE A 67 17.40 17.80 -21.32
CA ILE A 67 17.21 16.34 -21.43
C ILE A 67 17.58 15.84 -22.83
N VAL A 68 17.25 16.60 -23.88
CA VAL A 68 17.52 16.19 -25.29
C VAL A 68 19.02 16.20 -25.64
N ALA A 69 19.84 17.01 -24.97
CA ALA A 69 21.27 17.11 -25.27
C ALA A 69 22.15 15.98 -24.64
N CYS A 70 21.63 15.21 -23.68
CA CYS A 70 22.38 14.14 -22.99
C CYS A 70 22.21 12.74 -23.62
N LEU A 71 21.46 12.61 -24.71
CA LEU A 71 21.12 11.32 -25.32
C LEU A 71 21.86 11.03 -26.65
N CYS A 72 22.92 11.77 -26.97
CA CYS A 72 23.76 11.53 -28.14
C CYS A 72 24.92 10.57 -27.84
N THR A 73 24.60 9.31 -27.55
CA THR A 73 25.52 8.18 -27.78
C THR A 73 24.96 7.36 -28.94
N PRO A 74 25.78 6.90 -29.90
CA PRO A 74 25.26 6.12 -31.02
C PRO A 74 24.56 4.86 -30.50
N PRO A 75 23.44 4.43 -31.10
CA PRO A 75 22.74 3.25 -30.64
C PRO A 75 23.63 2.03 -30.84
N ILE A 76 23.99 1.35 -29.75
CA ILE A 76 24.45 -0.03 -29.81
C ILE A 76 23.26 -0.82 -30.36
N ALA A 77 23.39 -1.30 -31.60
CA ALA A 77 22.37 -2.11 -32.24
C ALA A 77 22.33 -3.49 -31.56
N ILE A 78 21.57 -3.60 -30.47
CA ILE A 78 21.17 -4.89 -29.91
C ILE A 78 20.16 -5.47 -30.91
N ARG A 79 20.60 -6.45 -31.72
CA ARG A 79 19.70 -7.28 -32.52
C ARG A 79 18.84 -8.08 -31.54
N LEU A 80 17.64 -7.59 -31.26
CA LEU A 80 16.60 -8.41 -30.64
C LEU A 80 16.23 -9.51 -31.65
N PRO A 81 16.22 -10.80 -31.25
CA PRO A 81 15.79 -11.88 -32.12
C PRO A 81 14.37 -11.60 -32.63
N THR A 82 14.18 -11.65 -33.95
CA THR A 82 12.95 -11.22 -34.65
C THR A 82 11.78 -12.20 -34.54
N SER A 83 11.80 -13.14 -33.59
CA SER A 83 10.69 -14.06 -33.37
C SER A 83 10.84 -14.73 -32.01
N ILE A 84 10.42 -14.04 -30.96
CA ILE A 84 9.86 -14.75 -29.81
C ILE A 84 8.40 -14.97 -30.20
N GLU A 85 8.07 -16.18 -30.64
CA GLU A 85 6.66 -16.59 -30.69
C GLU A 85 6.12 -16.36 -29.28
N SER A 86 5.31 -15.30 -29.14
CA SER A 86 4.58 -15.09 -27.91
C SER A 86 3.67 -16.32 -27.77
N PRO A 87 3.67 -17.00 -26.62
CA PRO A 87 2.77 -18.13 -26.42
C PRO A 87 1.35 -17.68 -26.77
N PRO A 88 0.51 -18.55 -27.34
CA PRO A 88 -0.85 -18.18 -27.71
C PRO A 88 -1.50 -17.51 -26.51
N MET A 89 -1.88 -16.23 -26.66
CA MET A 89 -2.52 -15.51 -25.57
C MET A 89 -3.86 -16.20 -25.32
N GLU A 90 -3.93 -16.98 -24.25
CA GLU A 90 -5.19 -17.51 -23.75
C GLU A 90 -6.09 -16.31 -23.44
N SER A 91 -7.21 -16.22 -24.16
CA SER A 91 -8.20 -15.18 -23.92
C SER A 91 -9.25 -15.68 -22.94
N LEU A 92 -9.49 -14.91 -21.88
CA LEU A 92 -10.52 -15.20 -20.89
C LEU A 92 -11.71 -14.27 -21.11
N SER A 93 -12.92 -14.84 -21.16
CA SER A 93 -14.14 -14.06 -21.12
C SER A 93 -14.29 -13.33 -19.79
N THR A 94 -15.03 -12.22 -19.77
CA THR A 94 -15.36 -11.48 -18.52
C THR A 94 -15.95 -12.39 -17.44
N ARG A 95 -16.73 -13.42 -17.84
CA ARG A 95 -17.30 -14.40 -16.93
C ARG A 95 -16.21 -15.28 -16.30
N GLN A 96 -15.24 -15.75 -17.09
CA GLN A 96 -14.11 -16.52 -16.58
C GLN A 96 -13.25 -15.66 -15.63
N CYS A 97 -12.94 -14.42 -15.99
CA CYS A 97 -12.21 -13.50 -15.11
C CYS A 97 -12.92 -13.28 -13.78
N ARG A 98 -14.24 -13.07 -13.77
CA ARG A 98 -15.03 -12.94 -12.52
C ARG A 98 -14.96 -14.20 -11.67
N ARG A 99 -15.06 -15.38 -12.28
CA ARG A 99 -14.97 -16.65 -11.54
C ARG A 99 -13.58 -16.87 -10.95
N LEU A 100 -12.53 -16.53 -11.70
CA LEU A 100 -11.15 -16.57 -11.21
C LEU A 100 -10.96 -15.60 -10.04
N ALA A 101 -11.48 -14.37 -10.13
CA ALA A 101 -11.43 -13.41 -9.04
C ALA A 101 -12.14 -13.93 -7.79
N LEU A 102 -13.35 -14.49 -7.92
CA LEU A 102 -14.10 -15.07 -6.79
C LEU A 102 -13.38 -16.30 -6.20
N ALA A 103 -12.81 -17.16 -7.03
CA ALA A 103 -12.03 -18.32 -6.59
C ALA A 103 -10.77 -17.88 -5.83
N ARG A 104 -10.04 -16.91 -6.38
CA ARG A 104 -8.83 -16.35 -5.78
C ARG A 104 -9.12 -15.64 -4.46
N ALA A 105 -10.28 -14.98 -4.37
CA ALA A 105 -10.78 -14.32 -3.18
C ALA A 105 -11.38 -15.28 -2.14
N GLY A 106 -11.49 -16.59 -2.42
CA GLY A 106 -12.03 -17.56 -1.46
C GLY A 106 -13.55 -17.49 -1.27
N LEU A 107 -14.28 -16.93 -2.24
CA LEU A 107 -15.74 -16.73 -2.16
C LEU A 107 -16.55 -17.80 -2.90
N LEU A 108 -15.86 -18.79 -3.49
CA LEU A 108 -16.47 -19.98 -4.05
C LEU A 108 -16.35 -21.15 -3.06
N LYS A 109 -16.88 -22.30 -3.45
CA LYS A 109 -16.84 -23.50 -2.62
C LYS A 109 -15.39 -23.82 -2.22
N PRO A 110 -15.10 -24.14 -0.93
CA PRO A 110 -13.74 -24.41 -0.46
C PRO A 110 -13.00 -25.48 -1.27
N GLU A 111 -13.69 -26.52 -1.74
CA GLU A 111 -13.14 -27.57 -2.59
C GLU A 111 -12.59 -27.06 -3.95
N TRP A 112 -13.02 -25.87 -4.40
CA TRP A 112 -12.54 -25.25 -5.64
C TRP A 112 -11.44 -24.23 -5.40
N THR A 113 -11.38 -23.65 -4.20
CA THR A 113 -10.43 -22.58 -3.88
C THR A 113 -9.15 -23.13 -3.22
N GLY A 114 -9.22 -24.33 -2.64
CA GLY A 114 -8.15 -24.91 -1.84
C GLY A 114 -7.91 -24.18 -0.51
N MET A 115 -8.83 -23.29 -0.13
CA MET A 115 -8.72 -22.50 1.10
C MET A 115 -9.36 -23.25 2.27
N PRO A 116 -8.87 -23.02 3.51
CA PRO A 116 -9.47 -23.62 4.69
C PRO A 116 -10.94 -23.23 4.81
N LYS A 117 -11.78 -24.20 5.18
CA LYS A 117 -13.24 -24.01 5.32
C LYS A 117 -13.64 -23.55 6.72
N THR A 118 -12.94 -24.02 7.75
CA THR A 118 -13.37 -23.86 9.15
C THR A 118 -12.24 -23.37 10.04
N ALA A 119 -12.56 -22.53 11.01
CA ALA A 119 -11.62 -22.10 12.05
C ALA A 119 -12.31 -22.10 13.42
N ARG A 120 -12.49 -23.27 14.04
CA ARG A 120 -13.21 -23.36 15.32
C ARG A 120 -12.32 -22.97 16.50
N GLY A 121 -12.86 -22.13 17.38
CA GLY A 121 -12.19 -21.66 18.59
C GLY A 121 -10.99 -20.75 18.28
N ARG A 122 -10.04 -20.69 19.22
CA ARG A 122 -8.85 -19.80 19.15
C ARG A 122 -7.53 -20.55 19.19
N GLY A 123 -7.57 -21.85 18.92
CA GLY A 123 -6.39 -22.73 18.99
C GLY A 123 -5.47 -22.59 17.77
N PRO A 124 -4.35 -23.33 17.78
CA PRO A 124 -3.36 -23.27 16.70
C PRO A 124 -3.92 -23.57 15.30
N SER A 125 -4.93 -24.44 15.19
CA SER A 125 -5.59 -24.73 13.91
C SER A 125 -6.34 -23.52 13.34
N ALA A 126 -7.07 -22.78 14.18
CA ALA A 126 -7.78 -21.57 13.78
C ALA A 126 -6.80 -20.48 13.33
N ARG A 127 -5.71 -20.29 14.08
CA ARG A 127 -4.62 -19.34 13.73
C ARG A 127 -3.99 -19.66 12.38
N ARG A 128 -3.66 -20.94 12.13
CA ARG A 128 -3.15 -21.40 10.82
C ARG A 128 -4.14 -21.15 9.69
N ALA A 129 -5.42 -21.46 9.91
CA ALA A 129 -6.46 -21.22 8.91
C ALA A 129 -6.56 -19.73 8.56
N CYS A 130 -6.56 -18.83 9.54
CA CYS A 130 -6.54 -17.39 9.29
C CYS A 130 -5.29 -16.95 8.51
N LEU A 131 -4.11 -17.42 8.91
CA LEU A 131 -2.85 -17.10 8.22
C LEU A 131 -2.86 -17.58 6.76
N GLU A 132 -3.37 -18.77 6.48
CA GLU A 132 -3.52 -19.28 5.10
C GLU A 132 -4.40 -18.38 4.23
N ILE A 133 -5.49 -17.84 4.79
CA ILE A 133 -6.33 -16.85 4.09
C ILE A 133 -5.54 -15.57 3.82
N VAL A 134 -4.79 -15.05 4.80
CA VAL A 134 -4.01 -13.80 4.63
C VAL A 134 -2.87 -14.00 3.63
N ARG A 135 -2.12 -15.11 3.71
CA ARG A 135 -1.09 -15.50 2.73
C ARG A 135 -1.64 -15.58 1.33
N ARG A 136 -2.85 -16.13 1.19
CA ARG A 136 -3.54 -16.16 -0.10
C ARG A 136 -3.69 -14.74 -0.62
N PHE A 137 -4.10 -13.76 0.16
CA PHE A 137 -4.27 -12.37 -0.34
C PHE A 137 -2.98 -11.55 -0.41
N GLY A 138 -1.93 -11.97 0.31
CA GLY A 138 -0.70 -11.20 0.51
C GLY A 138 -0.84 -10.13 1.61
N TYR A 139 -2.04 -9.61 1.83
CA TYR A 139 -2.34 -8.70 2.94
C TYR A 139 -3.84 -8.64 3.23
N LEU A 140 -4.16 -8.05 4.38
CA LEU A 140 -5.52 -7.73 4.80
C LEU A 140 -5.62 -6.25 5.15
N GLN A 141 -6.30 -5.48 4.32
CA GLN A 141 -6.42 -4.03 4.52
C GLN A 141 -7.24 -3.70 5.77
N LEU A 142 -6.80 -2.67 6.50
CA LEU A 142 -7.51 -2.12 7.64
C LEU A 142 -8.39 -0.95 7.22
N ASP A 143 -9.60 -0.90 7.78
CA ASP A 143 -10.54 0.19 7.57
C ASP A 143 -10.90 0.85 8.92
N SER A 144 -11.16 2.14 8.89
CA SER A 144 -11.62 2.91 10.04
C SER A 144 -13.08 2.63 10.41
N ILE A 145 -13.87 2.10 9.47
CA ILE A 145 -15.29 1.81 9.68
C ILE A 145 -15.47 0.45 10.39
N GLY A 146 -16.31 0.45 11.42
CA GLY A 146 -16.79 -0.77 12.06
C GLY A 146 -18.22 -1.05 11.63
N VAL A 147 -18.53 -2.31 11.32
CA VAL A 147 -19.89 -2.73 10.98
C VAL A 147 -20.34 -3.69 12.07
N THR A 148 -21.39 -3.31 12.82
CA THR A 148 -22.06 -4.17 13.82
C THR A 148 -21.13 -4.90 14.78
N GLY A 149 -20.17 -4.17 15.39
CA GLY A 149 -19.24 -4.73 16.38
C GLY A 149 -18.06 -5.52 15.83
N ALA A 150 -18.03 -5.81 14.52
CA ALA A 150 -16.90 -6.42 13.82
C ALA A 150 -16.21 -5.43 12.90
N ARG A 151 -14.96 -5.73 12.55
CA ARG A 151 -14.11 -4.86 11.73
C ARG A 151 -13.80 -5.53 10.41
N THR A 152 -13.49 -4.74 9.39
CA THR A 152 -13.34 -5.22 8.01
C THR A 152 -12.40 -6.42 7.92
N GLN A 153 -11.25 -6.39 8.61
CA GLN A 153 -10.32 -7.50 8.69
C GLN A 153 -10.95 -8.78 9.30
N GLY A 154 -11.69 -8.65 10.40
CA GLY A 154 -12.43 -9.76 10.99
C GLY A 154 -13.55 -10.26 10.08
N LEU A 155 -14.30 -9.35 9.44
CA LEU A 155 -15.39 -9.68 8.51
C LEU A 155 -14.88 -10.46 7.29
N VAL A 156 -13.72 -10.08 6.75
CA VAL A 156 -13.08 -10.79 5.63
C VAL A 156 -12.73 -12.22 6.02
N LEU A 157 -12.20 -12.44 7.22
CA LEU A 157 -11.88 -13.79 7.70
C LEU A 157 -13.15 -14.60 7.99
N MET A 158 -14.14 -14.00 8.68
CA MET A 158 -15.41 -14.66 9.01
C MET A 158 -16.23 -15.03 7.78
N SER A 159 -16.14 -14.26 6.68
CA SER A 159 -16.85 -14.59 5.45
C SER A 159 -16.27 -15.81 4.71
N ARG A 160 -15.14 -16.37 5.18
CA ARG A 160 -14.41 -17.48 4.54
C ARG A 160 -14.21 -18.66 5.48
N LEU A 161 -14.20 -18.41 6.78
CA LEU A 161 -13.92 -19.40 7.81
C LEU A 161 -15.14 -19.62 8.70
N ASP A 162 -15.79 -20.77 8.51
CA ASP A 162 -16.92 -21.17 9.33
C ASP A 162 -16.48 -21.37 10.79
N GLY A 163 -17.21 -20.76 11.73
CA GLY A 163 -16.98 -20.90 13.17
C GLY A 163 -15.81 -20.10 13.74
N LEU A 164 -15.28 -19.14 12.98
CA LEU A 164 -14.24 -18.22 13.45
C LEU A 164 -14.74 -17.38 14.63
N ASP A 165 -13.98 -17.39 15.72
CA ASP A 165 -14.17 -16.45 16.82
C ASP A 165 -13.79 -15.03 16.36
N PRO A 166 -14.72 -14.05 16.38
CA PRO A 166 -14.43 -12.68 15.94
C PRO A 166 -13.27 -12.01 16.68
N SER A 167 -13.01 -12.40 17.93
CA SER A 167 -11.91 -11.86 18.73
C SER A 167 -10.54 -12.34 18.25
N LEU A 168 -10.48 -13.53 17.62
CA LEU A 168 -9.22 -14.11 17.15
C LEU A 168 -8.52 -13.22 16.12
N ALA A 169 -9.28 -12.50 15.29
CA ALA A 169 -8.70 -11.68 14.23
C ALA A 169 -7.70 -10.65 14.77
N GLU A 170 -8.05 -9.92 15.84
CA GLU A 170 -7.17 -8.92 16.46
C GLU A 170 -6.01 -9.57 17.22
N ASP A 171 -6.21 -10.77 17.77
CA ASP A 171 -5.14 -11.52 18.45
C ASP A 171 -3.99 -11.86 17.49
N LEU A 172 -4.26 -12.05 16.19
CA LEU A 172 -3.24 -12.43 15.20
C LEU A 172 -2.13 -11.39 15.00
N LEU A 173 -2.32 -10.16 15.49
CA LEU A 173 -1.34 -9.07 15.42
C LEU A 173 -0.38 -9.05 16.62
N GLN A 174 -0.70 -9.76 17.70
CA GLN A 174 0.09 -9.70 18.95
C GLN A 174 1.51 -10.25 18.76
N PRO A 175 2.50 -9.85 19.58
CA PRO A 175 3.84 -10.43 19.49
C PRO A 175 3.81 -11.95 19.67
N GLY A 176 4.48 -12.66 18.76
CA GLY A 176 4.48 -14.13 18.69
C GLY A 176 3.40 -14.71 17.77
N GLU A 177 2.49 -13.88 17.28
CA GLU A 177 1.46 -14.25 16.31
C GLU A 177 1.92 -14.00 14.87
N PRO A 178 1.26 -14.58 13.86
CA PRO A 178 1.84 -14.71 12.54
C PRO A 178 1.66 -13.47 11.65
N LEU A 179 1.06 -12.39 12.14
CA LEU A 179 0.83 -11.18 11.35
C LEU A 179 1.51 -9.95 11.97
N PHE A 180 1.85 -8.99 11.12
CA PHE A 180 2.27 -7.65 11.53
C PHE A 180 1.45 -6.58 10.80
N GLU A 181 1.32 -5.38 11.38
CA GLU A 181 0.68 -4.22 10.74
C GLU A 181 1.76 -3.31 10.13
N HIS A 182 1.66 -3.01 8.83
CA HIS A 182 2.54 -2.06 8.16
C HIS A 182 1.86 -1.37 6.96
N LEU A 183 2.58 -0.48 6.29
CA LEU A 183 2.16 0.23 5.10
C LEU A 183 2.50 -0.61 3.86
N GLY A 184 1.52 -1.37 3.38
CA GLY A 184 1.51 -1.88 2.00
C GLY A 184 1.16 -0.73 1.05
N HIS A 185 0.08 -0.90 0.28
CA HIS A 185 -0.54 0.25 -0.39
C HIS A 185 -1.08 1.26 0.65
N GLU A 186 -1.76 0.73 1.67
CA GLU A 186 -2.27 1.43 2.87
C GLU A 186 -1.97 0.58 4.11
N ALA A 187 -2.40 1.03 5.29
CA ALA A 187 -2.31 0.24 6.52
C ALA A 187 -3.01 -1.12 6.36
N CYS A 188 -2.25 -2.20 6.50
CA CYS A 188 -2.74 -3.57 6.37
C CYS A 188 -2.03 -4.52 7.33
N TRP A 189 -2.65 -5.68 7.57
CA TRP A 189 -1.99 -6.82 8.19
C TRP A 189 -1.37 -7.72 7.15
N GLN A 190 -0.18 -8.22 7.42
CA GLN A 190 0.65 -8.97 6.49
C GLN A 190 1.30 -10.17 7.20
N PRO A 191 1.53 -11.29 6.51
CA PRO A 191 2.26 -12.44 7.08
C PRO A 191 3.64 -12.03 7.61
N MET A 192 4.02 -12.49 8.81
CA MET A 192 5.28 -12.10 9.47
C MET A 192 6.52 -12.33 8.60
N GLU A 193 6.52 -13.39 7.79
CA GLU A 193 7.57 -13.71 6.83
C GLU A 193 7.76 -12.65 5.73
N ASP A 194 6.76 -11.81 5.46
CA ASP A 194 6.81 -10.79 4.42
C ASP A 194 7.47 -9.49 4.90
N TRP A 195 7.81 -9.38 6.20
CA TRP A 195 8.51 -8.21 6.75
C TRP A 195 9.73 -7.76 5.92
N PRO A 196 10.61 -8.65 5.43
CA PRO A 196 11.78 -8.29 4.62
C PRO A 196 11.40 -7.72 3.25
N LEU A 197 10.27 -8.14 2.66
CA LEU A 197 9.79 -7.68 1.35
C LEU A 197 9.53 -6.16 1.35
N PHE A 198 9.10 -5.62 2.49
CA PHE A 198 8.81 -4.18 2.64
C PHE A 198 10.02 -3.35 3.09
N ALA A 199 11.23 -3.92 3.12
CA ALA A 199 12.44 -3.19 3.53
C ALA A 199 12.75 -1.99 2.62
N PHE A 200 12.48 -2.10 1.31
CA PHE A 200 12.63 -0.97 0.38
C PHE A 200 11.69 0.18 0.74
N ARG A 201 10.45 -0.13 1.08
CA ARG A 201 9.44 0.88 1.43
C ARG A 201 9.78 1.59 2.73
N ARG A 202 10.28 0.86 3.74
CA ARG A 202 10.79 1.47 4.97
C ARG A 202 11.97 2.43 4.72
N ARG A 203 12.86 2.11 3.76
CA ARG A 203 13.94 3.03 3.34
C ARG A 203 13.37 4.28 2.67
N GLU A 204 12.48 4.11 1.69
CA GLU A 204 11.84 5.24 1.00
C GLU A 204 11.11 6.18 1.97
N LEU A 205 10.42 5.63 2.98
CA LEU A 205 9.73 6.42 4.00
C LEU A 205 10.71 7.18 4.92
N ARG A 206 11.90 6.63 5.19
CA ARG A 206 12.95 7.38 5.93
C ARG A 206 13.48 8.55 5.12
N ASP A 207 13.55 8.42 3.80
CA ASP A 207 14.06 9.49 2.93
C ASP A 207 12.94 10.48 2.51
N ALA A 208 11.68 10.11 2.71
CA ALA A 208 10.54 10.90 2.28
C ALA A 208 10.34 12.17 3.14
N PRO A 209 10.11 13.36 2.52
CA PRO A 209 9.89 14.60 3.26
C PRO A 209 8.73 14.55 4.24
N ARG A 210 7.67 13.81 3.91
CA ARG A 210 6.49 13.71 4.76
C ARG A 210 6.69 12.85 6.00
N TRP A 211 7.72 11.99 6.02
CA TRP A 211 7.86 10.94 7.01
C TRP A 211 9.17 11.14 7.76
N GLY A 212 10.30 10.69 7.21
CA GLY A 212 11.59 10.82 7.89
C GLY A 212 12.04 12.26 8.11
N ALA A 213 11.80 13.19 7.17
CA ALA A 213 12.14 14.59 7.42
C ALA A 213 11.26 15.21 8.51
N PHE A 214 9.98 14.84 8.60
CA PHE A 214 9.11 15.30 9.68
C PHE A 214 9.58 14.80 11.05
N VAL A 215 10.05 13.56 11.14
CA VAL A 215 10.69 13.01 12.35
C VAL A 215 11.98 13.80 12.66
N ALA A 216 12.77 14.16 11.64
CA ALA A 216 13.97 14.97 11.82
C ALA A 216 13.66 16.39 12.31
N ASP A 217 12.56 17.00 11.87
CA ASP A 217 12.12 18.32 12.31
C ASP A 217 11.56 18.32 13.75
N HIS A 218 11.08 17.16 14.22
CA HIS A 218 10.50 16.98 15.56
C HIS A 218 11.26 15.90 16.36
N ARG A 219 12.60 15.99 16.33
CA ARG A 219 13.51 15.03 16.96
C ARG A 219 13.31 14.90 18.46
N ASP A 220 12.95 15.99 19.13
CA ASP A 220 12.61 16.03 20.56
C ASP A 220 11.40 15.13 20.85
N VAL A 221 10.33 15.26 20.07
CA VAL A 221 9.12 14.43 20.20
C VAL A 221 9.42 12.97 19.87
N ALA A 222 10.20 12.71 18.81
CA ALA A 222 10.59 11.35 18.45
C ALA A 222 11.42 10.65 19.54
N THR A 223 12.40 11.38 20.09
CA THR A 223 13.26 10.88 21.17
C THR A 223 12.44 10.57 22.41
N GLU A 224 11.50 11.44 22.78
CA GLU A 224 10.63 11.21 23.93
C GLU A 224 9.69 10.01 23.73
N ILE A 225 9.13 9.84 22.53
CA ILE A 225 8.31 8.67 22.21
C ILE A 225 9.10 7.39 22.38
N LEU A 226 10.29 7.31 21.78
CA LEU A 226 11.14 6.12 21.85
C LEU A 226 11.58 5.83 23.29
N ARG A 227 12.04 6.84 24.03
CA ARG A 227 12.47 6.72 25.43
C ARG A 227 11.34 6.21 26.32
N ARG A 228 10.14 6.75 26.18
CA ARG A 228 8.98 6.30 26.97
C ARG A 228 8.56 4.88 26.60
N ILE A 229 8.54 4.51 25.32
CA ILE A 229 8.22 3.14 24.91
C ILE A 229 9.28 2.14 25.44
N GLU A 230 10.54 2.54 25.44
CA GLU A 230 11.64 1.74 25.98
C GLU A 230 11.46 1.48 27.49
N THR A 231 11.10 2.51 28.25
CA THR A 231 11.06 2.51 29.73
C THR A 231 9.72 2.10 30.33
N GLU A 232 8.59 2.54 29.76
CA GLU A 232 7.23 2.28 30.24
C GLU A 232 6.57 1.08 29.53
N GLY A 233 7.15 0.65 28.40
CA GLY A 233 6.58 -0.40 27.56
C GLY A 233 5.64 0.16 26.47
N PRO A 234 4.73 -0.67 25.92
CA PRO A 234 3.92 -0.29 24.77
C PRO A 234 2.94 0.86 25.08
N LEU A 235 2.90 1.88 24.21
CA LEU A 235 2.10 3.09 24.40
C LEU A 235 1.28 3.45 23.15
N ARG A 236 0.19 4.19 23.34
CA ARG A 236 -0.65 4.73 22.26
C ARG A 236 -0.25 6.18 22.00
N SER A 237 -0.61 6.69 20.81
CA SER A 237 -0.38 8.10 20.50
C SER A 237 -1.07 9.09 21.45
N LEU A 238 -2.15 8.65 22.13
CA LEU A 238 -2.84 9.46 23.15
C LEU A 238 -2.04 9.63 24.43
N ASP A 239 -1.13 8.71 24.73
CA ASP A 239 -0.38 8.71 25.99
C ASP A 239 0.77 9.75 25.98
N PHE A 240 1.04 10.38 24.82
CA PHE A 240 2.04 11.44 24.64
C PHE A 240 1.38 12.80 24.53
N GLU A 241 1.93 13.83 25.17
CA GLU A 241 1.52 15.22 24.94
C GLU A 241 2.40 15.93 23.91
N SER A 242 1.80 16.79 23.08
CA SER A 242 2.52 17.59 22.09
C SER A 242 1.66 18.72 21.55
N GLY A 243 2.32 19.67 20.86
CA GLY A 243 1.64 20.63 20.00
C GLY A 243 0.85 19.98 18.86
N ARG A 244 0.18 20.83 18.07
CA ARG A 244 -0.61 20.45 16.91
C ARG A 244 -0.10 21.14 15.65
N PHE A 245 -0.32 20.53 14.50
CA PHE A 245 0.07 21.07 13.18
C PHE A 245 -0.98 20.73 12.11
N GLY A 246 -0.87 21.40 10.96
CA GLY A 246 -1.82 21.25 9.86
C GLY A 246 -3.09 22.06 10.08
N GLY A 247 -3.63 22.67 9.01
CA GLY A 247 -4.64 23.73 9.04
C GLY A 247 -5.88 23.48 9.90
N ASN A 248 -7.03 23.15 9.28
CA ASN A 248 -8.30 23.09 10.01
C ASN A 248 -8.46 21.85 10.90
N TRP A 249 -7.61 20.83 10.71
CA TRP A 249 -7.72 19.54 11.39
C TRP A 249 -6.78 19.39 12.59
N GLN A 250 -5.84 20.32 12.76
CA GLN A 250 -4.96 20.47 13.93
C GLN A 250 -4.49 19.12 14.51
N LEU A 251 -3.73 18.37 13.71
CA LEU A 251 -3.25 17.04 14.08
C LEU A 251 -2.20 17.14 15.19
N LYS A 252 -2.28 16.25 16.20
CA LYS A 252 -1.26 16.12 17.25
C LYS A 252 0.07 15.67 16.63
N ILE A 253 1.14 16.42 16.87
CA ILE A 253 2.50 16.12 16.36
C ILE A 253 2.92 14.71 16.77
N ALA A 254 2.76 14.34 18.05
CA ALA A 254 3.11 13.03 18.55
C ALA A 254 2.41 11.87 17.81
N THR A 255 1.14 12.03 17.42
CA THR A 255 0.41 11.03 16.63
C THR A 255 1.06 10.80 15.28
N PHE A 256 1.51 11.88 14.63
CA PHE A 256 2.15 11.79 13.33
C PHE A 256 3.57 11.24 13.44
N VAL A 257 4.36 11.71 14.41
CA VAL A 257 5.71 11.19 14.68
C VAL A 257 5.67 9.70 15.00
N ALA A 258 4.75 9.23 15.87
CA ALA A 258 4.58 7.80 16.16
C ALA A 258 4.22 7.00 14.89
N SER A 259 3.32 7.53 14.06
CA SER A 259 2.97 6.91 12.77
C SER A 259 4.17 6.87 11.81
N ALA A 260 5.01 7.89 11.83
CA ALA A 260 6.20 7.97 11.00
C ALA A 260 7.28 6.99 11.46
N LEU A 261 7.55 6.90 12.76
CA LEU A 261 8.45 5.91 13.33
C LEU A 261 7.97 4.47 13.04
N TRP A 262 6.65 4.24 13.02
CA TRP A 262 6.08 2.97 12.56
C TRP A 262 6.31 2.74 11.05
N GLY A 263 6.04 3.75 10.21
CA GLY A 263 6.26 3.67 8.76
C GLY A 263 7.73 3.45 8.39
N THR A 264 8.66 4.02 9.14
CA THR A 264 10.11 3.80 8.93
C THR A 264 10.61 2.49 9.56
N GLY A 265 9.78 1.82 10.36
CA GLY A 265 10.08 0.55 11.01
C GLY A 265 10.95 0.64 12.26
N GLU A 266 11.04 1.80 12.89
CA GLU A 266 11.60 1.92 14.25
C GLU A 266 10.61 1.45 15.31
N LEU A 267 9.32 1.76 15.10
CA LEU A 267 8.22 1.20 15.87
C LEU A 267 7.47 0.15 15.07
N ALA A 268 6.76 -0.73 15.77
CA ALA A 268 5.78 -1.64 15.21
C ALA A 268 4.47 -1.53 15.99
N ILE A 269 3.38 -1.96 15.37
CA ILE A 269 2.09 -2.05 16.07
C ILE A 269 2.06 -3.38 16.80
N ARG A 270 2.05 -3.31 18.13
CA ARG A 270 1.97 -4.49 18.99
C ARG A 270 0.56 -5.09 18.99
N GLU A 271 -0.44 -4.23 19.05
CA GLU A 271 -1.85 -4.59 19.11
C GLU A 271 -2.71 -3.36 18.81
N ARG A 272 -4.02 -3.57 18.73
CA ARG A 272 -5.01 -2.51 18.62
C ARG A 272 -5.94 -2.54 19.83
N ARG A 273 -5.97 -1.44 20.58
CA ARG A 273 -6.91 -1.26 21.70
C ARG A 273 -7.95 -0.22 21.32
N SER A 274 -9.18 -0.64 21.09
CA SER A 274 -10.28 0.26 20.68
C SER A 274 -9.91 1.12 19.45
N PHE A 275 -9.30 0.49 18.43
CA PHE A 275 -8.78 1.16 17.21
C PHE A 275 -7.53 2.03 17.41
N GLN A 276 -7.17 2.23 18.67
CA GLN A 276 -5.91 2.73 19.17
C GLN A 276 -4.75 1.84 18.72
N ARG A 277 -3.88 2.29 17.82
CA ARG A 277 -2.56 1.66 17.66
C ARG A 277 -1.82 1.73 18.99
N VAL A 278 -1.39 0.57 19.48
CA VAL A 278 -0.41 0.46 20.57
C VAL A 278 0.94 0.20 19.92
N TYR A 279 1.84 1.16 20.05
CA TYR A 279 3.18 1.12 19.49
C TYR A 279 4.14 0.46 20.49
N ASP A 280 5.07 -0.32 19.97
CA ASP A 280 6.20 -0.88 20.72
C ASP A 280 7.44 -0.84 19.82
N LEU A 281 8.62 -1.07 20.38
CA LEU A 281 9.86 -1.15 19.60
C LEU A 281 9.74 -2.28 18.56
N ALA A 282 10.16 -2.02 17.32
CA ALA A 282 10.05 -3.00 16.25
C ALA A 282 10.74 -4.34 16.61
N GLU A 283 11.83 -4.29 17.38
CA GLU A 283 12.54 -5.49 17.84
C GLU A 283 11.80 -6.34 18.88
N ARG A 284 10.83 -5.77 19.60
CA ARG A 284 9.98 -6.48 20.57
C ARG A 284 8.76 -7.13 19.92
N VAL A 285 8.36 -6.66 18.72
CA VAL A 285 7.19 -7.16 17.98
C VAL A 285 7.59 -8.09 16.84
N ILE A 286 8.61 -7.72 16.08
CA ILE A 286 9.05 -8.43 14.88
C ILE A 286 10.23 -9.36 15.24
N PRO A 287 10.08 -10.69 15.08
CA PRO A 287 11.13 -11.65 15.41
C PRO A 287 12.44 -11.35 14.69
N ASN A 288 13.57 -11.52 15.40
CA ASN A 288 14.89 -11.21 14.87
C ASN A 288 15.18 -11.93 13.54
N GLN A 289 14.70 -13.18 13.42
CA GLN A 289 14.90 -14.04 12.24
C GLN A 289 14.40 -13.39 10.94
N VAL A 290 13.31 -12.63 10.98
CA VAL A 290 12.79 -11.89 9.80
C VAL A 290 13.24 -10.43 9.84
N ARG A 291 13.37 -9.81 11.02
CA ARG A 291 13.75 -8.40 11.16
C ARG A 291 15.17 -8.11 10.66
N SER A 292 16.10 -9.05 10.86
CA SER A 292 17.49 -8.91 10.41
C SER A 292 17.67 -9.15 8.91
N GLN A 293 16.64 -9.65 8.23
CA GLN A 293 16.65 -9.83 6.79
C GLN A 293 16.27 -8.51 6.10
N SER A 294 16.91 -8.24 4.98
CA SER A 294 16.58 -7.10 4.13
C SER A 294 16.68 -7.49 2.68
N MET A 295 15.63 -7.22 1.91
CA MET A 295 15.61 -7.43 0.46
C MET A 295 15.74 -6.10 -0.28
N THR A 296 16.39 -6.14 -1.44
CA THR A 296 16.34 -5.04 -2.41
C THR A 296 14.97 -5.00 -3.07
N PHE A 297 14.64 -3.89 -3.74
CA PHE A 297 13.37 -3.79 -4.48
C PHE A 297 13.28 -4.88 -5.55
N ASP A 298 14.35 -5.11 -6.32
CA ASP A 298 14.37 -6.12 -7.38
C ASP A 298 14.21 -7.56 -6.88
N GLN A 299 14.62 -7.82 -5.63
CA GLN A 299 14.40 -9.11 -4.97
C GLN A 299 12.98 -9.24 -4.43
N ALA A 300 12.41 -8.16 -3.89
CA ALA A 300 11.07 -8.18 -3.30
C ALA A 300 9.95 -8.16 -4.35
N LEU A 301 10.17 -7.49 -5.48
CA LEU A 301 9.14 -7.27 -6.49
C LEU A 301 8.53 -8.56 -7.05
N PRO A 302 9.30 -9.61 -7.40
CA PRO A 302 8.72 -10.87 -7.89
C PRO A 302 7.83 -11.59 -6.87
N GLU A 303 8.09 -11.42 -5.57
CA GLU A 303 7.28 -12.03 -4.50
C GLU A 303 5.99 -11.24 -4.23
N LEU A 304 5.93 -9.97 -4.64
CA LEU A 304 4.80 -9.07 -4.44
C LEU A 304 3.79 -9.04 -5.59
N ILE A 305 4.10 -9.68 -6.74
CA ILE A 305 3.27 -9.69 -7.97
C ILE A 305 2.70 -11.09 -8.21
#